data_AF-W2WM03-F1
#
_entry.id   AF-W2WM03-F1
#
_cell.length_a   1.000
_cell.length_b   1.000
_cell.length_c   1.000
_cell.angle_alpha   90.00
_cell.angle_beta   90.00
_cell.angle_gamma   90.00
#
_symmetry.space_group_name_H-M   'P 1'
#
loop_
_entity.id
_entity.type
_entity.pdbx_description
1 polymer ?
#
loop_
_entity_poly.entity_id
_entity_poly.type
_entity_poly.pdbx_seq_one_letter_code
_entity_poly.pdbx_strand_id
1 'polypeptide(L)'
;MLGPALAIAGMSRQYCILRTTTLTSRWTSCFSGLDDHAREQKRKLLYQWRKEREKLTQLCATPRLARLKYVRSSNYATILPADAERELVQWINTLRKDGALVSAKMLELQAKETATDYHVSPFMLSWHWRKGFMKRHRLSIRTKLGIFRGSRRSCDQVRNGRAAKMLELRVTKVYNADQT
;
A
#
# COMPACT_ATOMS: atom_id res chain seq x y z
N MET A 1 -15.15 0.56 3.17
CA MET A 1 -16.06 -0.27 2.36
C MET A 1 -15.23 -1.20 1.48
N LEU A 2 -15.11 -2.48 1.87
CA LEU A 2 -14.37 -3.49 1.12
C LEU A 2 -15.32 -4.12 0.10
N GLY A 3 -15.08 -3.89 -1.20
CA GLY A 3 -15.86 -4.50 -2.28
C GLY A 3 -15.72 -6.03 -2.31
N PRO A 4 -16.71 -6.75 -2.86
CA PRO A 4 -16.75 -8.21 -2.79
C PRO A 4 -15.64 -8.81 -3.66
N ALA A 5 -14.67 -9.40 -2.99
CA ALA A 5 -13.62 -10.18 -3.63
C ALA A 5 -14.20 -11.54 -4.03
N LEU A 6 -14.28 -11.83 -5.33
CA LEU A 6 -14.87 -13.07 -5.85
C LEU A 6 -13.93 -14.25 -5.70
N ALA A 7 -14.39 -15.27 -4.99
CA ALA A 7 -13.65 -16.50 -4.75
C ALA A 7 -13.65 -17.47 -5.93
N ILE A 8 -12.49 -17.68 -6.57
CA ILE A 8 -12.35 -18.48 -7.81
C ILE A 8 -11.86 -19.92 -7.52
N ALA A 9 -10.81 -20.09 -6.70
CA ALA A 9 -10.22 -21.41 -6.43
C ALA A 9 -11.10 -22.40 -5.61
N GLY A 10 -12.23 -21.96 -5.05
CA GLY A 10 -13.16 -22.83 -4.30
C GLY A 10 -14.12 -23.61 -5.19
N MET A 11 -14.23 -23.26 -6.48
CA MET A 11 -15.29 -23.79 -7.35
C MET A 11 -15.14 -25.28 -7.65
N SER A 12 -13.92 -25.83 -7.76
CA SER A 12 -13.72 -27.21 -8.25
C SER A 12 -14.31 -28.31 -7.37
N ARG A 13 -14.48 -28.08 -6.04
CA ARG A 13 -15.14 -29.04 -5.14
C ARG A 13 -16.63 -28.76 -4.92
N GLN A 14 -17.13 -27.57 -5.30
CA GLN A 14 -18.51 -27.13 -5.09
C GLN A 14 -19.33 -27.02 -6.38
N TYR A 15 -18.70 -27.25 -7.54
CA TYR A 15 -19.34 -27.31 -8.86
C TYR A 15 -20.46 -28.36 -8.96
N CYS A 16 -20.44 -29.41 -8.13
CA CYS A 16 -21.53 -30.39 -8.06
C CYS A 16 -22.87 -29.80 -7.57
N ILE A 17 -22.85 -28.67 -6.85
CA ILE A 17 -24.08 -28.02 -6.32
C ILE A 17 -24.67 -27.03 -7.34
N LEU A 18 -23.85 -26.49 -8.25
CA LEU A 18 -24.29 -25.50 -9.23
C LEU A 18 -24.97 -26.10 -10.47
N ARG A 19 -25.00 -27.44 -10.60
CA ARG A 19 -25.56 -28.15 -11.76
C ARG A 19 -27.00 -28.63 -11.55
N THR A 20 -27.53 -28.57 -10.33
CA THR A 20 -28.88 -29.08 -10.00
C THR A 20 -29.87 -27.93 -9.78
N THR A 21 -31.05 -28.02 -10.40
CA THR A 21 -32.14 -27.04 -10.35
C THR A 21 -32.76 -26.88 -8.95
N THR A 22 -32.57 -27.86 -8.06
CA THR A 22 -33.13 -27.87 -6.71
C THR A 22 -32.04 -27.63 -5.66
N LEU A 23 -31.95 -26.38 -5.19
CA LEU A 23 -30.94 -25.94 -4.20
C LEU A 23 -31.23 -26.45 -2.78
N THR A 24 -32.46 -26.88 -2.48
CA THR A 24 -32.96 -26.97 -1.10
C THR A 24 -32.66 -28.29 -0.40
N SER A 25 -32.78 -29.44 -1.09
CA SER A 25 -32.64 -30.75 -0.46
C SER A 25 -31.17 -31.20 -0.28
N ARG A 26 -30.27 -30.84 -1.22
CA ARG A 26 -28.85 -31.21 -1.16
C ARG A 26 -28.01 -30.26 -0.29
N TRP A 27 -28.50 -29.03 -0.05
CA TRP A 27 -27.82 -27.99 0.73
C TRP A 27 -27.64 -28.35 2.20
N THR A 28 -28.71 -28.83 2.85
CA THR A 28 -28.69 -29.21 4.27
C THR A 28 -27.74 -30.38 4.52
N SER A 29 -27.69 -31.35 3.60
CA SER A 29 -26.77 -32.49 3.68
C SER A 29 -25.30 -32.09 3.47
N CYS A 30 -24.99 -31.23 2.50
CA CYS A 30 -23.61 -30.81 2.23
C CYS A 30 -23.00 -29.89 3.30
N PHE A 31 -23.83 -29.21 4.10
CA PHE A 31 -23.39 -28.23 5.10
C PHE A 31 -23.94 -28.52 6.50
N SER A 32 -24.27 -29.77 6.80
CA SER A 32 -24.86 -30.19 8.08
C SER A 32 -23.97 -29.90 9.29
N GLY A 33 -22.65 -29.88 9.12
CA GLY A 33 -21.67 -29.57 10.18
C GLY A 33 -21.33 -28.09 10.36
N LEU A 34 -22.05 -27.17 9.69
CA LEU A 34 -21.85 -25.73 9.85
C LEU A 34 -22.95 -25.14 10.73
N ASP A 35 -22.55 -24.18 11.58
CA ASP A 35 -23.48 -23.31 12.30
C ASP A 35 -24.40 -22.53 11.34
N ASP A 36 -25.58 -22.14 11.82
CA ASP A 36 -26.59 -21.41 11.04
C ASP A 36 -26.05 -20.15 10.37
N HIS A 37 -25.25 -19.38 11.09
CA HIS A 37 -24.64 -18.17 10.53
C HIS A 37 -23.66 -18.53 9.40
N ALA A 38 -22.84 -19.56 9.59
CA ALA A 38 -21.89 -20.03 8.57
C ALA A 38 -22.61 -20.60 7.34
N ARG A 39 -23.73 -21.31 7.52
CA ARG A 39 -24.60 -21.77 6.44
C ARG A 39 -25.13 -20.59 5.64
N GLU A 40 -25.69 -19.59 6.30
CA GLU A 40 -26.26 -18.43 5.62
C GLU A 40 -25.22 -17.66 4.79
N GLN A 41 -23.99 -17.50 5.31
CA GLN A 41 -22.88 -16.90 4.56
C GLN A 41 -22.52 -17.70 3.30
N LYS A 42 -22.46 -19.04 3.40
CA LYS A 42 -22.23 -19.91 2.24
C LYS A 42 -23.38 -19.81 1.23
N ARG A 43 -24.61 -19.66 1.70
CA ARG A 43 -25.81 -19.55 0.85
C ARG A 43 -25.73 -18.28 0.00
N LYS A 44 -25.42 -17.14 0.63
CA LYS A 44 -25.19 -15.85 -0.04
C LYS A 44 -24.07 -15.94 -1.08
N LEU A 45 -22.97 -16.62 -0.75
CA LEU A 45 -21.87 -16.83 -1.70
C LEU A 45 -22.29 -17.66 -2.91
N LEU A 46 -23.05 -18.74 -2.74
CA LEU A 46 -23.55 -19.53 -3.86
C LEU A 46 -24.49 -18.73 -4.77
N TYR A 47 -25.39 -17.92 -4.20
CA TYR A 47 -26.25 -17.04 -4.99
C TYR A 47 -25.43 -16.03 -5.79
N GLN A 48 -24.40 -15.42 -5.17
CA GLN A 48 -23.50 -14.51 -5.87
C GLN A 48 -22.75 -15.21 -7.01
N TRP A 49 -22.21 -16.41 -6.78
CA TRP A 49 -21.51 -17.17 -7.82
C TRP A 49 -22.43 -17.61 -8.94
N ARG A 50 -23.69 -17.92 -8.65
CA ARG A 50 -24.71 -18.22 -9.65
C ARG A 50 -24.99 -17.00 -10.52
N LYS A 51 -25.13 -15.81 -9.91
CA LYS A 51 -25.33 -14.54 -10.61
C LYS A 51 -24.13 -14.18 -11.49
N GLU A 52 -22.91 -14.45 -11.04
CA GLU A 52 -21.66 -14.14 -11.74
C GLU A 52 -21.03 -15.33 -12.49
N ARG A 53 -21.83 -16.36 -12.80
CA ARG A 53 -21.33 -17.64 -13.33
C ARG A 53 -20.50 -17.47 -14.61
N GLU A 54 -20.97 -16.66 -15.55
CA GLU A 54 -20.31 -16.46 -16.85
C GLU A 54 -18.93 -15.84 -16.68
N LYS A 55 -18.85 -14.76 -15.88
CA LYS A 55 -17.59 -14.10 -15.52
C LYS A 55 -16.62 -15.04 -14.83
N LEU A 56 -17.08 -15.86 -13.88
CA LEU A 56 -16.23 -16.87 -13.23
C LEU A 56 -15.74 -17.93 -14.22
N THR A 57 -16.59 -18.33 -15.18
CA THR A 57 -16.22 -19.30 -16.23
C THR A 57 -15.10 -18.73 -17.12
N GLN A 58 -15.22 -17.47 -17.55
CA GLN A 58 -14.18 -16.78 -18.32
C GLN A 58 -12.86 -16.67 -17.53
N LEU A 59 -12.93 -16.32 -16.24
CA LEU A 59 -11.74 -16.22 -15.40
C LEU A 59 -11.08 -17.59 -15.20
N CYS A 60 -11.87 -18.65 -15.00
CA CYS A 60 -11.36 -20.02 -14.86
C CYS A 60 -10.76 -20.59 -16.16
N ALA A 61 -11.13 -20.07 -17.34
CA ALA A 61 -10.52 -20.47 -18.60
C ALA A 61 -9.01 -20.13 -18.66
N THR A 62 -8.57 -19.12 -17.90
CA THR A 62 -7.16 -18.76 -17.78
C THR A 62 -6.52 -19.49 -16.58
N PRO A 63 -5.51 -20.36 -16.78
CA PRO A 63 -4.95 -21.18 -15.69
C PRO A 63 -4.31 -20.35 -14.56
N ARG A 64 -3.74 -19.18 -14.91
CA ARG A 64 -3.21 -18.21 -13.92
C ARG A 64 -4.30 -17.66 -13.01
N LEU A 65 -5.47 -17.34 -13.57
CA LEU A 65 -6.59 -16.74 -12.84
C LEU A 65 -7.39 -17.80 -12.07
N ALA A 66 -7.49 -19.02 -12.60
CA ALA A 66 -8.14 -20.16 -11.94
C ALA A 66 -7.53 -20.50 -10.56
N ARG A 67 -6.22 -20.28 -10.39
CA ARG A 67 -5.52 -20.47 -9.12
C ARG A 67 -5.78 -19.38 -8.09
N LEU A 68 -6.37 -18.24 -8.47
CA LEU A 68 -6.58 -17.13 -7.56
C LEU A 68 -7.78 -17.39 -6.65
N LYS A 69 -7.69 -16.93 -5.40
CA LYS A 69 -8.83 -16.94 -4.47
C LYS A 69 -9.67 -15.69 -4.54
N TYR A 70 -9.20 -14.63 -5.20
CA TYR A 70 -9.87 -13.33 -5.23
C TYR A 70 -9.46 -12.59 -6.49
N VAL A 71 -10.43 -12.05 -7.23
CA VAL A 71 -10.16 -11.07 -8.30
C VAL A 71 -10.58 -9.69 -7.82
N ARG A 72 -9.68 -8.73 -7.97
CA ARG A 72 -9.92 -7.31 -7.65
C ARG A 72 -10.53 -6.63 -8.87
N SER A 73 -11.44 -5.69 -8.66
CA SER A 73 -11.95 -4.85 -9.75
C SER A 73 -10.84 -3.97 -10.32
N SER A 74 -10.87 -3.78 -11.64
CA SER A 74 -9.86 -3.03 -12.40
C SER A 74 -9.69 -1.58 -11.94
N ASN A 75 -10.74 -1.01 -11.33
CA ASN A 75 -10.82 0.42 -10.99
C ASN A 75 -10.01 0.81 -9.74
N TYR A 76 -9.28 -0.12 -9.14
CA TYR A 76 -8.37 0.16 -8.03
C TYR A 76 -6.94 -0.17 -8.45
N ALA A 77 -6.39 0.70 -9.31
CA ALA A 77 -4.97 0.66 -9.62
C ALA A 77 -4.20 0.88 -8.31
N THR A 78 -3.63 -0.20 -7.81
CA THR A 78 -2.74 -0.21 -6.63
C THR A 78 -1.32 -0.51 -7.07
N ILE A 79 -1.00 -0.45 -8.36
CA ILE A 79 0.34 -0.77 -8.87
C ILE A 79 0.66 0.28 -9.92
N LEU A 80 1.74 1.01 -9.70
CA LEU A 80 2.30 1.93 -10.68
C LEU A 80 3.03 1.11 -11.77
N PRO A 81 3.10 1.59 -13.02
CA PRO A 81 3.95 0.98 -14.03
C PRO A 81 5.41 0.94 -13.54
N ALA A 82 6.19 0.00 -14.07
CA ALA A 82 7.56 -0.22 -13.60
C ALA A 82 8.43 1.04 -13.73
N ASP A 83 8.19 1.86 -14.76
CA ASP A 83 8.91 3.09 -15.03
C ASP A 83 8.64 4.15 -13.95
N ALA A 84 7.36 4.39 -13.64
CA ALA A 84 6.95 5.23 -12.52
C ALA A 84 7.51 4.76 -11.17
N GLU A 85 7.53 3.43 -10.92
CA GLU A 85 8.15 2.91 -9.70
C GLU A 85 9.66 3.19 -9.66
N ARG A 86 10.37 3.12 -10.81
CA ARG A 86 11.81 3.43 -10.89
C ARG A 86 12.09 4.89 -10.59
N GLU A 87 11.29 5.82 -11.13
CA GLU A 87 11.41 7.25 -10.84
C GLU A 87 11.23 7.54 -9.35
N LEU A 88 10.20 6.96 -8.73
CA LEU A 88 9.98 7.11 -7.29
C LEU A 88 11.16 6.58 -6.46
N VAL A 89 11.75 5.45 -6.85
CA VAL A 89 12.93 4.89 -6.18
C VAL A 89 14.14 5.82 -6.34
N GLN A 90 14.36 6.36 -7.54
CA GLN A 90 15.43 7.32 -7.79
C GLN A 90 15.26 8.57 -6.94
N TRP A 91 14.05 9.14 -6.92
CA TRP A 91 13.70 10.29 -6.08
C TRP A 91 13.98 10.04 -4.59
N ILE A 92 13.57 8.89 -4.05
CA ILE A 92 13.88 8.51 -2.65
C ILE A 92 15.39 8.42 -2.42
N ASN A 93 16.13 7.83 -3.35
CA ASN A 93 17.57 7.64 -3.20
C ASN A 93 18.33 8.95 -3.30
N THR A 94 17.91 9.88 -4.16
CA THR A 94 18.48 11.23 -4.25
C THR A 94 18.30 11.97 -2.93
N LEU A 95 17.07 12.02 -2.38
CA LEU A 95 16.82 12.65 -1.09
C LEU A 95 17.66 12.03 0.04
N ARG A 96 17.86 10.72 0.03
CA ARG A 96 18.72 10.05 1.01
C ARG A 96 20.20 10.37 0.85
N LYS A 97 20.70 10.57 -0.37
CA LYS A 97 22.07 11.03 -0.62
C LYS A 97 22.30 12.42 -0.03
N ASP A 98 21.28 13.28 -0.10
CA ASP A 98 21.30 14.63 0.46
C ASP A 98 21.06 14.65 1.99
N GLY A 99 20.88 13.48 2.62
CA GLY A 99 20.63 13.35 4.05
C GLY A 99 19.18 13.65 4.46
N ALA A 100 18.28 13.89 3.51
CA ALA A 100 16.86 14.09 3.77
C ALA A 100 16.14 12.74 3.98
N LEU A 101 15.15 12.74 4.88
CA LEU A 101 14.32 11.57 5.15
C LEU A 101 13.01 11.68 4.38
N VAL A 102 12.59 10.58 3.76
CA VAL A 102 11.31 10.49 3.09
C VAL A 102 10.26 10.00 4.08
N SER A 103 9.33 10.89 4.45
CA SER A 103 8.20 10.53 5.28
C SER A 103 7.16 9.73 4.49
N ALA A 104 6.32 9.01 5.22
CA ALA A 104 5.25 8.22 4.66
C ALA A 104 4.25 9.07 3.82
N LYS A 105 4.04 10.33 4.23
CA LYS A 105 3.16 11.28 3.55
C LYS A 105 3.79 11.90 2.31
N MET A 106 5.10 12.20 2.36
CA MET A 106 5.83 12.68 1.18
C MET A 106 5.82 11.64 0.07
N LEU A 107 6.03 10.37 0.42
CA LEU A 107 5.93 9.28 -0.55
C LEU A 107 4.54 9.17 -1.17
N GLU A 108 3.48 9.39 -0.36
CA GLU A 108 2.12 9.40 -0.89
C GLU A 108 1.90 10.55 -1.87
N LEU A 109 2.33 11.78 -1.55
CA LEU A 109 2.16 12.93 -2.45
C LEU A 109 2.90 12.71 -3.76
N GLN A 110 4.20 12.37 -3.71
CA GLN A 110 5.00 12.12 -4.90
C GLN A 110 4.41 11.02 -5.77
N ALA A 111 3.94 9.93 -5.16
CA ALA A 111 3.38 8.81 -5.92
C ALA A 111 2.03 9.16 -6.59
N LYS A 112 1.27 10.15 -6.10
CA LYS A 112 0.08 10.67 -6.82
C LYS A 112 0.48 11.52 -8.02
N GLU A 113 1.49 12.35 -7.86
CA GLU A 113 2.03 13.17 -8.95
C GLU A 113 2.52 12.25 -10.07
N THR A 114 3.41 11.29 -9.75
CA THR A 114 3.88 10.31 -10.73
C THR A 114 2.74 9.47 -11.31
N ALA A 115 1.70 9.12 -10.54
CA ALA A 115 0.54 8.42 -11.12
C ALA A 115 -0.21 9.27 -12.15
N THR A 116 -0.29 10.59 -11.92
CA THR A 116 -0.93 11.54 -12.83
C THR A 116 -0.13 11.68 -14.12
N ASP A 117 1.20 11.78 -14.02
CA ASP A 117 2.11 11.87 -15.17
C ASP A 117 2.04 10.63 -16.06
N TYR A 118 1.84 9.46 -15.45
CA TYR A 118 1.70 8.18 -16.16
C TYR A 118 0.24 7.85 -16.54
N HIS A 119 -0.69 8.80 -16.38
CA HIS A 119 -2.12 8.63 -16.66
C HIS A 119 -2.78 7.42 -15.96
N VAL A 120 -2.28 7.05 -14.77
CA VAL A 120 -2.82 5.99 -13.94
C VAL A 120 -3.83 6.61 -12.96
N SER A 121 -5.08 6.76 -13.41
CA SER A 121 -6.17 7.28 -12.58
C SER A 121 -7.40 6.36 -12.66
N PRO A 122 -8.04 6.01 -11.53
CA PRO A 122 -7.75 6.44 -10.15
C PRO A 122 -6.68 5.58 -9.45
N PHE A 123 -5.65 6.23 -8.90
CA PHE A 123 -4.60 5.58 -8.11
C PHE A 123 -4.83 5.74 -6.61
N MET A 124 -5.11 4.62 -5.93
CA MET A 124 -5.35 4.61 -4.49
C MET A 124 -4.11 4.16 -3.71
N LEU A 125 -3.49 5.13 -3.03
CA LEU A 125 -2.35 4.94 -2.15
C LEU A 125 -2.71 4.35 -0.79
N SER A 126 -3.16 3.09 -0.81
CA SER A 126 -3.43 2.37 0.43
C SER A 126 -2.13 2.09 1.21
N TRP A 127 -2.25 1.96 2.53
CA TRP A 127 -1.16 1.44 3.38
C TRP A 127 -0.54 0.14 2.85
N HIS A 128 -1.38 -0.74 2.30
CA HIS A 128 -0.95 -2.00 1.70
C HIS A 128 -0.07 -1.81 0.46
N TRP A 129 -0.41 -0.83 -0.39
CA TRP A 129 0.46 -0.47 -1.52
C TRP A 129 1.82 0.01 -1.02
N ARG A 130 1.82 0.97 -0.08
CA ARG A 130 3.07 1.53 0.46
C ARG A 130 3.97 0.45 1.06
N LYS A 131 3.39 -0.47 1.86
CA LYS A 131 4.10 -1.61 2.43
C LYS A 131 4.65 -2.53 1.33
N GLY A 132 3.86 -2.81 0.30
CA GLY A 132 4.27 -3.61 -0.85
C GLY A 132 5.40 -2.98 -1.67
N PHE A 133 5.28 -1.69 -1.99
CA PHE A 133 6.28 -0.90 -2.69
C PHE A 133 7.62 -0.91 -1.95
N MET A 134 7.60 -0.61 -0.64
CA MET A 134 8.81 -0.68 0.18
C MET A 134 9.45 -2.07 0.17
N LYS A 135 8.64 -3.14 0.28
CA LYS A 135 9.13 -4.52 0.25
C LYS A 135 9.77 -4.88 -1.10
N ARG A 136 9.13 -4.52 -2.22
CA ARG A 136 9.64 -4.78 -3.58
C ARG A 136 11.01 -4.14 -3.81
N HIS A 137 11.18 -2.91 -3.33
CA HIS A 137 12.39 -2.11 -3.57
C HIS A 137 13.39 -2.12 -2.40
N ARG A 138 13.16 -2.98 -1.39
CA ARG A 138 14.02 -3.09 -0.17
C ARG A 138 14.24 -1.75 0.53
N LEU A 139 13.21 -0.91 0.58
CA LEU A 139 13.23 0.41 1.22
C LEU A 139 12.64 0.35 2.64
N SER A 140 13.14 1.20 3.53
CA SER A 140 12.54 1.45 4.85
C SER A 140 12.29 2.95 5.08
N ILE A 141 11.18 3.28 5.75
CA ILE A 141 10.99 4.63 6.29
C ILE A 141 11.94 4.74 7.48
N ARG A 142 12.87 5.71 7.40
CA ARG A 142 13.72 6.05 8.53
C ARG A 142 13.06 7.22 9.25
N THR A 143 12.71 7.02 10.52
CA THR A 143 12.33 8.12 11.42
C THR A 143 13.61 8.68 12.01
N LYS A 144 13.76 10.02 12.14
CA LYS A 144 14.83 10.58 12.95
C LYS A 144 14.66 10.04 14.38
N LEU A 145 15.54 9.13 14.81
CA LEU A 145 16.03 9.21 16.17
C LEU A 145 16.87 10.49 16.19
N GLY A 146 16.59 11.41 17.11
CA GLY A 146 17.11 12.79 17.16
C GLY A 146 18.63 12.90 17.30
N ILE A 147 19.38 12.47 16.28
CA ILE A 147 20.83 12.60 16.15
C ILE A 147 21.14 12.79 14.66
N PHE A 148 20.57 13.83 14.03
CA PHE A 148 21.12 14.33 12.78
C PHE A 148 22.02 15.51 13.14
N ARG A 149 23.31 15.22 13.37
CA ARG A 149 24.35 16.24 13.21
C ARG A 149 24.29 16.66 11.76
N GLY A 150 23.81 17.88 11.49
CA GLY A 150 23.95 18.51 10.19
C GLY A 150 25.41 18.40 9.71
N SER A 151 25.61 18.38 8.39
CA SER A 151 26.94 18.41 7.77
C SER A 151 27.89 19.29 8.58
N ARG A 152 29.02 18.74 9.05
CA ARG A 152 29.98 19.44 9.95
C ARG A 152 30.29 20.85 9.44
N ARG A 153 30.41 21.00 8.11
CA ARG A 153 30.67 22.27 7.41
C ARG A 153 29.68 23.39 7.73
N SER A 154 28.38 23.08 7.83
CA SER A 154 27.34 24.08 8.13
C SER A 154 27.37 24.53 9.59
N CYS A 155 27.63 23.60 10.52
CA CYS A 155 27.73 23.92 11.93
C CYS A 155 28.99 24.75 12.23
N ASP A 156 30.12 24.44 11.58
CA ASP A 156 31.37 25.17 11.72
C ASP A 156 31.27 26.60 11.20
N GLN A 157 30.58 26.84 10.08
CA GLN A 157 30.33 28.20 9.55
C GLN A 157 29.50 29.05 10.52
N VAL A 158 28.42 28.51 11.09
CA VAL A 158 27.57 29.23 12.05
C VAL A 158 28.34 29.51 13.35
N ARG A 159 29.18 28.56 13.80
CA ARG A 159 29.99 28.69 15.01
C ARG A 159 31.11 29.72 14.83
N ASN A 160 31.80 29.70 13.69
CA ASN A 160 32.85 30.66 13.35
C ASN A 160 32.28 32.07 13.14
N GLY A 161 31.10 32.20 12.51
CA GLY A 161 30.43 33.49 12.35
C GLY A 161 30.02 34.13 13.68
N ARG A 162 29.53 33.32 14.63
CA ARG A 162 29.24 33.78 16.01
C ARG A 162 30.50 34.27 16.73
N ALA A 163 31.59 33.52 16.67
CA ALA A 163 32.85 33.90 17.32
C ALA A 163 33.43 35.21 16.76
N ALA A 164 33.40 35.38 15.43
CA ALA A 164 33.84 36.62 14.78
C ALA A 164 33.01 37.83 15.22
N LYS A 165 31.67 37.68 15.28
CA LYS A 165 30.76 38.75 15.72
C LYS A 165 30.93 39.11 17.20
N MET A 166 31.22 38.14 18.06
CA MET A 166 31.50 38.39 19.49
C MET A 166 32.77 39.22 19.69
N LEU A 167 33.81 38.98 18.89
CA LEU A 167 35.06 39.74 18.94
C LEU A 167 34.84 41.19 18.43
N GLU A 168 34.13 41.34 17.31
CA GLU A 168 33.77 42.64 16.73
C GLU A 168 33.00 43.51 17.75
N LEU A 169 32.01 42.93 18.43
CA LEU A 169 31.13 43.63 19.37
C LEU A 169 31.67 43.68 20.82
N ARG A 170 32.87 43.12 21.08
CA ARG A 170 33.47 43.00 22.42
C ARG A 170 32.54 42.35 23.45
N VAL A 171 31.74 41.38 23.03
CA VAL A 171 30.80 40.66 23.90
C VAL A 171 31.51 39.47 24.55
N THR A 172 31.67 39.52 25.87
CA THR A 172 32.32 38.46 26.66
C THR A 172 31.39 37.33 27.06
N LYS A 173 30.07 37.56 27.12
CA LYS A 173 29.09 36.55 27.53
C LYS A 173 27.79 36.68 26.74
N VAL A 174 27.28 35.55 26.23
CA VAL A 174 26.00 35.46 25.50
C VAL A 174 25.09 34.55 26.31
N TYR A 175 23.90 35.04 26.65
CA TYR A 175 22.86 34.26 27.30
C TYR A 175 21.86 33.77 26.25
N ASN A 176 21.31 32.58 26.45
CA ASN A 176 20.18 32.13 25.65
C ASN A 176 18.88 32.79 26.15
N ALA A 177 17.86 32.88 25.30
CA ALA A 177 16.61 33.56 25.62
C ALA A 177 15.85 32.96 26.82
N ASP A 178 16.13 31.71 27.16
CA ASP A 178 15.58 30.99 28.31
C ASP A 178 16.36 31.23 29.62
N GLN A 179 17.47 31.98 29.59
CA GLN A 179 18.34 32.22 30.75
C GLN A 179 18.22 33.65 31.30
N THR A 180 17.03 34.24 31.22
CA THR A 180 16.74 35.58 31.77
C THR A 180 16.05 35.49 33.12
#